data_AF-A0A4U1JAF7-F1
#
_entry.id   AF-A0A4U1JAF7-F1
#
_cell.length_a   1.000
_cell.length_b   1.000
_cell.length_c   1.000
_cell.angle_alpha   90.00
_cell.angle_beta   90.00
_cell.angle_gamma   90.00
#
_symmetry.space_group_name_H-M   'P 1'
#
loop_
_entity.id
_entity.type
_entity.pdbx_description
1 polymer ?
#
loop_
_entity_poly.entity_id
_entity_poly.type
_entity_poly.pdbx_seq_one_letter_code
_entity_poly.pdbx_strand_id
1 'polypeptide(L)'
;MNEVFLFETEEIGPALDLVPLAARRALDHAGLRLPLEGWRSLAFEDRRRITRAGAEAVVDVATVHAIVQRAHPPALPMPLAADPSPDHLPEGLREALPKGRAIDARTWASLSGLARFSLVHCVRRAAKRGDPAILAAALDVLVPRAAAQDADATSLSSHLGPRGDVRMVDVAEKPPTQRRGVAVARVRMRPETASRLARGDTPKGEVLATARIAGIMAAKRTPELIPMCHAIALTHVAIALDVDEAAARVTITASAEATDRTGVEMEAMVAASVAALTLYDMLKGIDREMVVEDVMLVEKSGGRSGHFRRSP
;
A
#
# COMPACT_ATOMS: atom_id res chain seq x y z
N MET A 1 14.93 -0.44 -9.32
CA MET A 1 15.43 0.29 -8.14
C MET A 1 14.63 1.58 -8.08
N ASN A 2 13.70 1.70 -7.13
CA ASN A 2 12.87 2.91 -6.98
C ASN A 2 13.77 4.05 -6.49
N GLU A 3 13.91 5.10 -7.29
CA GLU A 3 14.50 6.35 -6.85
C GLU A 3 13.53 7.03 -5.88
N VAL A 4 14.06 7.56 -4.77
CA VAL A 4 13.25 8.21 -3.74
C VAL A 4 13.18 9.70 -4.06
N PHE A 5 12.10 10.11 -4.72
CA PHE A 5 11.72 11.51 -4.89
C PHE A 5 10.52 11.81 -4.02
N LEU A 6 10.59 12.87 -3.22
CA LEU A 6 9.47 13.23 -2.35
C LEU A 6 8.40 14.01 -3.09
N PHE A 7 8.76 14.73 -4.14
CA PHE A 7 7.83 15.55 -4.91
C PHE A 7 7.99 15.27 -6.40
N GLU A 8 6.89 15.36 -7.16
CA GLU A 8 6.90 15.19 -8.62
C GLU A 8 7.91 16.12 -9.31
N THR A 9 8.15 17.31 -8.74
CA THR A 9 9.12 18.29 -9.27
C THR A 9 10.58 18.00 -8.92
N GLU A 10 10.87 16.94 -8.16
CA GLU A 10 12.24 16.59 -7.71
C GLU A 10 12.94 15.56 -8.59
N GLU A 11 12.29 15.07 -9.65
CA GLU A 11 12.90 14.15 -10.60
C GLU A 11 14.16 14.73 -11.24
N ILE A 12 15.18 13.90 -11.43
CA ILE A 12 16.48 14.34 -11.96
C ILE A 12 16.41 14.46 -13.49
N GLY A 13 15.77 15.52 -13.98
CA GLY A 13 15.66 15.83 -15.41
C GLY A 13 16.65 16.90 -15.90
N PRO A 14 16.83 17.06 -17.23
CA PRO A 14 17.55 18.21 -17.79
C PRO A 14 16.83 19.55 -17.55
N ALA A 15 15.51 19.52 -17.36
CA ALA A 15 14.65 20.70 -17.13
C ALA A 15 14.45 21.05 -15.64
N LEU A 16 15.25 20.49 -14.73
CA LEU A 16 15.15 20.73 -13.28
C LEU A 16 15.22 22.22 -12.91
N ASP A 17 14.17 22.79 -12.34
CA ASP A 17 14.15 24.20 -11.90
C ASP A 17 14.85 24.45 -10.56
N LEU A 18 15.06 23.40 -9.77
CA LEU A 18 15.66 23.46 -8.44
C LEU A 18 16.51 22.22 -8.18
N VAL A 19 17.43 22.30 -7.22
CA VAL A 19 18.13 21.12 -6.70
C VAL A 19 17.13 20.33 -5.83
N PRO A 20 16.97 19.01 -6.02
CA PRO A 20 16.09 18.19 -5.20
C PRO A 20 16.37 18.33 -3.70
N LEU A 21 15.35 18.31 -2.84
CA LEU A 21 15.54 18.51 -1.38
C LEU A 21 16.41 17.44 -0.76
N ALA A 22 16.37 16.20 -1.24
CA ALA A 22 17.30 15.15 -0.79
C ALA A 22 18.74 15.53 -1.13
N ALA A 23 19.03 15.92 -2.36
CA ALA A 23 20.37 16.40 -2.73
C ALA A 23 20.77 17.65 -1.92
N ARG A 24 19.82 18.57 -1.66
CA ARG A 24 20.05 19.74 -0.82
C ARG A 24 20.42 19.36 0.61
N ARG A 25 19.71 18.40 1.22
CA ARG A 25 20.04 17.85 2.54
C ARG A 25 21.45 17.27 2.56
N ALA A 26 21.82 16.52 1.52
CA ALA A 26 23.17 15.95 1.42
C ALA A 26 24.26 17.03 1.39
N LEU A 27 24.03 18.09 0.62
CA LEU A 27 24.93 19.25 0.50
C LEU A 27 25.02 20.05 1.82
N ASP A 28 23.90 20.25 2.51
CA ASP A 28 23.84 20.96 3.80
C ASP A 28 24.61 20.21 4.90
N HIS A 29 24.51 18.88 4.93
CA HIS A 29 25.33 18.02 5.82
C HIS A 29 26.82 18.01 5.45
N ALA A 30 27.15 18.25 4.18
CA ALA A 30 28.53 18.41 3.71
C ALA A 30 29.08 19.84 3.88
N GLY A 31 28.26 20.79 4.36
CA GLY A 31 28.67 22.19 4.51
C GLY A 31 28.91 22.88 3.17
N LEU A 32 28.14 22.50 2.15
CA LEU A 32 28.30 22.96 0.78
C LEU A 32 27.03 23.55 0.19
N ARG A 33 27.17 24.65 -0.53
CA ARG A 33 26.13 25.20 -1.40
C ARG A 33 26.56 24.99 -2.85
N LEU A 34 25.87 24.09 -3.54
CA LEU A 34 26.02 23.93 -4.99
C LEU A 34 24.93 24.74 -5.72
N PRO A 35 25.27 25.71 -6.57
CA PRO A 35 24.28 26.42 -7.40
C PRO A 35 23.64 25.46 -8.41
N LEU A 36 22.44 25.80 -8.91
CA LEU A 36 21.70 24.96 -9.84
C LEU A 36 22.49 24.66 -11.13
N GLU A 37 23.25 25.63 -11.64
CA GLU A 37 24.13 25.44 -12.80
C GLU A 37 25.23 24.42 -12.50
N GLY A 38 25.88 24.53 -11.33
CA GLY A 38 26.87 23.56 -10.86
C GLY A 38 26.26 22.17 -10.70
N TRP A 39 25.05 22.07 -10.15
CA TRP A 39 24.30 20.81 -10.09
C TRP A 39 24.03 20.23 -11.49
N ARG A 40 23.53 21.04 -12.42
CA ARG A 40 23.22 20.61 -13.80
C ARG A 40 24.45 20.21 -14.59
N SER A 41 25.64 20.72 -14.26
CA SER A 41 26.92 20.32 -14.87
C SER A 41 27.37 18.91 -14.50
N LEU A 42 26.88 18.36 -13.38
CA LEU A 42 27.23 17.01 -12.95
C LEU A 42 26.59 15.96 -13.87
N ALA A 43 27.32 14.87 -14.07
CA ALA A 43 26.79 13.68 -14.74
C ALA A 43 25.49 13.21 -14.06
N PHE A 44 24.59 12.63 -14.86
CA PHE A 44 23.29 12.17 -14.34
C PHE A 44 23.46 11.19 -13.16
N GLU A 45 24.41 10.27 -13.25
CA GLU A 45 24.69 9.32 -12.19
C GLU A 45 25.24 9.98 -10.91
N ASP A 46 26.08 11.00 -11.07
CA ASP A 46 26.61 11.78 -9.94
C ASP A 46 25.49 12.54 -9.22
N ARG A 47 24.55 13.12 -9.97
CA ARG A 47 23.33 13.73 -9.41
C ARG A 47 22.49 12.70 -8.63
N ARG A 48 22.26 11.51 -9.21
CA ARG A 48 21.51 10.44 -8.53
C ARG A 48 22.16 10.01 -7.22
N ARG A 49 23.48 9.86 -7.22
CA ARG A 49 24.23 9.45 -6.02
C ARG A 49 24.15 10.48 -4.90
N ILE A 50 24.25 11.78 -5.21
CA ILE A 50 24.05 12.82 -4.19
C ILE A 50 22.61 12.81 -3.66
N THR A 51 21.62 12.72 -4.54
CA THR A 51 20.20 12.64 -4.13
C THR A 51 19.96 11.45 -3.22
N ARG A 52 20.48 10.26 -3.57
CA ARG A 52 20.37 9.05 -2.75
C ARG A 52 21.04 9.24 -1.40
N ALA A 53 22.26 9.77 -1.34
CA ALA A 53 22.96 10.04 -0.09
C ALA A 53 22.13 10.92 0.86
N GLY A 54 21.38 11.86 0.31
CA GLY A 54 20.46 12.72 1.06
C GLY A 54 19.14 12.07 1.47
N ALA A 55 18.76 10.93 0.90
CA ALA A 55 17.59 10.17 1.29
C ALA A 55 17.88 9.14 2.39
N GLU A 56 19.14 8.74 2.56
CA GLU A 56 19.57 7.80 3.59
C GLU A 56 19.44 8.41 5.00
N ALA A 57 19.31 7.54 6.02
CA ALA A 57 19.20 7.96 7.42
C ALA A 57 20.44 8.75 7.87
N VAL A 58 21.63 8.30 7.45
CA VAL A 58 22.91 8.97 7.66
C VAL A 58 23.45 9.39 6.30
N VAL A 59 23.75 10.68 6.14
CA VAL A 59 24.30 11.21 4.89
C VAL A 59 25.75 10.78 4.74
N ASP A 60 26.08 10.14 3.61
CA ASP A 60 27.46 9.86 3.23
C ASP A 60 28.15 11.13 2.68
N VAL A 61 28.64 11.95 3.61
CA VAL A 61 29.31 13.23 3.33
C VAL A 61 30.58 13.05 2.49
N ALA A 62 31.29 11.93 2.65
CA ALA A 62 32.51 11.65 1.88
C ALA A 62 32.20 11.47 0.39
N THR A 63 31.15 10.71 0.06
CA THR A 63 30.67 10.56 -1.31
C THR A 63 30.21 11.91 -1.88
N VAL A 64 29.49 12.73 -1.10
CA VAL A 64 29.06 14.06 -1.55
C VAL A 64 30.25 14.95 -1.89
N HIS A 65 31.26 15.03 -1.01
CA HIS A 65 32.48 15.80 -1.28
C HIS A 65 33.22 15.30 -2.53
N ALA A 66 33.34 14.00 -2.74
CA ALA A 66 34.05 13.46 -3.89
C ALA A 66 33.36 13.83 -5.22
N ILE A 67 32.02 13.86 -5.24
CA ILE A 67 31.25 14.16 -6.45
C ILE A 67 31.23 15.65 -6.76
N VAL A 68 31.00 16.50 -5.75
CA VAL A 68 30.81 17.96 -5.97
C VAL A 68 32.06 18.67 -6.49
N GLN A 69 33.26 18.10 -6.34
CA GLN A 69 34.49 18.64 -6.95
C GLN A 69 34.46 18.65 -8.49
N ARG A 70 33.56 17.87 -9.10
CA ARG A 70 33.39 17.79 -10.56
C ARG A 70 32.43 18.83 -11.10
N ALA A 71 31.75 19.59 -10.24
CA ALA A 71 30.74 20.55 -10.64
C ALA A 71 31.37 21.86 -11.15
N HIS A 72 30.73 22.46 -12.15
CA HIS A 72 31.08 23.77 -12.67
C HIS A 72 29.81 24.63 -12.90
N PRO A 73 29.68 25.81 -12.25
CA PRO A 73 30.58 26.39 -11.25
C PRO A 73 30.70 25.54 -9.97
N PRO A 74 31.83 25.65 -9.23
CA PRO A 74 32.10 24.80 -8.07
C PRO A 74 31.14 25.08 -6.91
N ALA A 75 31.03 24.11 -6.00
CA ALA A 75 30.33 24.30 -4.74
C ALA A 75 31.04 25.32 -3.84
N LEU A 76 30.26 26.11 -3.11
CA LEU A 76 30.74 27.12 -2.17
C LEU A 76 30.62 26.60 -0.74
N PRO A 77 31.56 26.93 0.16
CA PRO A 77 31.42 26.57 1.57
C PRO A 77 30.21 27.28 2.19
N MET A 78 29.53 26.58 3.09
CA MET A 78 28.48 27.13 3.94
C MET A 78 28.53 26.47 5.33
N PRO A 79 27.92 27.09 6.36
CA PRO A 79 27.82 26.46 7.67
C PRO A 79 27.16 25.08 7.58
N LEU A 80 27.69 24.12 8.34
CA LEU A 80 27.08 22.79 8.48
C LEU A 80 25.67 22.94 9.04
N ALA A 81 24.71 22.30 8.38
CA ALA A 81 23.34 22.27 8.84
C ALA A 81 22.91 20.82 9.05
N ALA A 82 22.69 20.45 10.31
CA ALA A 82 22.11 19.17 10.68
C ALA A 82 20.61 19.14 10.37
N ASP A 83 20.04 17.94 10.34
CA ASP A 83 18.60 17.79 10.26
C ASP A 83 17.90 18.46 11.46
N PRO A 84 16.68 18.98 11.27
CA PRO A 84 15.87 19.41 12.40
C PRO A 84 15.72 18.28 13.43
N SER A 85 15.92 18.62 14.70
CA SER A 85 15.85 17.66 15.81
C SER A 85 14.48 16.99 15.88
N PRO A 86 14.41 15.65 16.10
CA PRO A 86 13.13 14.96 16.33
C PRO A 86 12.45 15.38 17.64
N ASP A 87 13.20 15.92 18.61
CA ASP A 87 12.68 16.21 19.95
C ASP A 87 11.97 17.56 20.04
N HIS A 88 12.17 18.43 19.05
CA HIS A 88 11.63 19.78 19.06
C HIS A 88 10.99 20.15 17.71
N LEU A 89 9.67 20.30 17.70
CA LEU A 89 8.94 20.83 16.54
C LEU A 89 9.24 22.33 16.39
N PRO A 90 9.82 22.78 15.25
CA PRO A 90 10.16 24.19 15.05
C PRO A 90 8.93 25.10 15.11
N GLU A 91 9.05 26.23 15.83
CA GLU A 91 7.96 27.20 16.00
C GLU A 91 7.46 27.77 14.68
N GLY A 92 8.37 28.16 13.77
CA GLY A 92 7.98 28.65 12.46
C GLY A 92 7.25 27.62 11.58
N LEU A 93 7.46 26.31 11.81
CA LEU A 93 6.63 25.27 11.16
C LEU A 93 5.24 25.25 11.81
N ARG A 94 5.15 25.26 13.14
CA ARG A 94 3.88 25.25 13.89
C ARG A 94 2.97 26.42 13.50
N GLU A 95 3.52 27.62 13.36
CA GLU A 95 2.78 28.83 12.95
C GLU A 95 2.32 28.79 11.49
N ALA A 96 3.11 28.15 10.61
CA ALA A 96 2.81 28.06 9.18
C ALA A 96 1.81 26.94 8.83
N LEU A 97 1.46 26.06 9.78
CA LEU A 97 0.54 24.95 9.52
C LEU A 97 -0.86 25.46 9.11
N PRO A 98 -1.46 24.91 8.03
CA PRO A 98 -2.82 25.24 7.65
C PRO A 98 -3.82 24.92 8.77
N LYS A 99 -4.90 25.73 8.89
CA LYS A 99 -5.98 25.47 9.85
C LYS A 99 -6.52 24.04 9.68
N GLY A 100 -6.61 23.29 10.78
CA GLY A 100 -7.08 21.90 10.78
C GLY A 100 -6.00 20.85 10.47
N ARG A 101 -4.75 21.25 10.17
CA ARG A 101 -3.62 20.33 9.99
C ARG A 101 -2.63 20.50 11.14
N ALA A 102 -2.70 19.62 12.13
CA ALA A 102 -1.76 19.61 13.24
C ALA A 102 -0.66 18.56 13.03
N ILE A 103 0.60 18.93 13.31
CA ILE A 103 1.67 17.97 13.57
C ILE A 103 1.93 18.01 15.08
N ASP A 104 1.65 16.92 15.78
CA ASP A 104 2.03 16.79 17.18
C ASP A 104 3.50 16.37 17.33
N ALA A 105 4.04 16.51 18.55
CA ALA A 105 5.44 16.18 18.82
C ALA A 105 5.78 14.71 18.50
N ARG A 106 4.81 13.80 18.68
CA ARG A 106 4.98 12.37 18.39
C ARG A 106 5.12 12.11 16.89
N THR A 107 4.25 12.71 16.09
CA THR A 107 4.28 12.62 14.63
C THR A 107 5.58 13.22 14.11
N TRP A 108 5.97 14.40 14.61
CA TRP A 108 7.23 15.05 14.26
C TRP A 108 8.46 14.17 14.55
N ALA A 109 8.54 13.60 15.76
CA ALA A 109 9.65 12.74 16.15
C ALA A 109 9.74 11.47 15.28
N SER A 110 8.60 10.97 14.80
CA SER A 110 8.54 9.76 13.96
C SER A 110 8.99 9.96 12.51
N LEU A 111 9.05 11.21 12.02
CA LEU A 111 9.44 11.50 10.64
C LEU A 111 10.90 11.09 10.36
N SER A 112 11.25 10.88 9.09
CA SER A 112 12.65 10.73 8.69
C SER A 112 13.39 12.07 8.78
N GLY A 113 14.73 12.03 8.83
CA GLY A 113 15.55 13.24 8.74
C GLY A 113 15.24 14.06 7.49
N LEU A 114 15.10 13.38 6.35
CA LEU A 114 14.67 13.99 5.10
C LEU A 114 13.27 14.61 5.17
N ALA A 115 12.29 13.94 5.77
CA ALA A 115 10.93 14.48 5.88
C ALA A 115 10.88 15.73 6.76
N ARG A 116 11.58 15.73 7.91
CA ARG A 116 11.72 16.94 8.76
C ARG A 116 12.42 18.07 8.01
N PHE A 117 13.53 17.77 7.33
CA PHE A 117 14.27 18.73 6.51
C PHE A 117 13.37 19.37 5.45
N SER A 118 12.65 18.54 4.69
CA SER A 118 11.75 18.97 3.62
C SER A 118 10.61 19.85 4.13
N LEU A 119 9.97 19.51 5.26
CA LEU A 119 8.91 20.35 5.84
C LEU A 119 9.41 21.75 6.21
N VAL A 120 10.57 21.84 6.87
CA VAL A 120 11.17 23.15 7.23
C VAL A 120 11.54 23.96 5.98
N HIS A 121 12.05 23.31 4.94
CA HIS A 121 12.33 23.97 3.67
C HIS A 121 11.07 24.43 2.93
N CYS A 122 9.99 23.64 2.96
CA CYS A 122 8.72 23.99 2.35
C CYS A 122 8.06 25.17 3.06
N VAL A 123 8.17 25.32 4.38
CA VAL A 123 7.74 26.52 5.11
C VAL A 123 8.42 27.77 4.56
N ARG A 124 9.76 27.74 4.46
CA ARG A 124 10.54 28.87 3.92
C ARG A 124 10.17 29.19 2.47
N ARG A 125 9.96 28.16 1.66
CA ARG A 125 9.58 28.29 0.25
C ARG A 125 8.17 28.86 0.09
N ALA A 126 7.21 28.38 0.88
CA ALA A 126 5.84 28.89 0.93
C ALA A 126 5.83 30.38 1.28
N ALA A 127 6.53 30.77 2.35
CA ALA A 127 6.66 32.17 2.75
C ALA A 127 7.30 33.04 1.65
N LYS A 128 8.39 32.58 1.04
CA LYS A 128 9.08 33.31 -0.05
C LYS A 128 8.20 33.50 -1.28
N ARG A 129 7.35 32.53 -1.61
CA ARG A 129 6.46 32.58 -2.79
C ARG A 129 5.08 33.16 -2.49
N GLY A 130 4.75 33.40 -1.22
CA GLY A 130 3.40 33.78 -0.81
C GLY A 130 2.36 32.69 -1.07
N ASP A 131 2.77 31.43 -1.18
CA ASP A 131 1.91 30.31 -1.58
C ASP A 131 1.87 29.22 -0.49
N PRO A 132 0.80 29.19 0.33
CA PRO A 132 0.66 28.19 1.39
C PRO A 132 0.40 26.77 0.86
N ALA A 133 -0.01 26.61 -0.41
CA ALA A 133 -0.27 25.29 -1.00
C ALA A 133 1.00 24.43 -1.08
N ILE A 134 2.19 25.06 -1.16
CA ILE A 134 3.49 24.38 -1.14
C ILE A 134 3.67 23.58 0.15
N LEU A 135 3.33 24.18 1.30
CA LEU A 135 3.43 23.49 2.58
C LEU A 135 2.31 22.45 2.72
N ALA A 136 1.09 22.75 2.27
CA ALA A 136 -0.01 21.79 2.29
C ALA A 136 0.31 20.50 1.52
N ALA A 137 0.83 20.63 0.29
CA ALA A 137 1.27 19.50 -0.52
C ALA A 137 2.40 18.70 0.16
N ALA A 138 3.36 19.40 0.78
CA ALA A 138 4.41 18.74 1.57
C ALA A 138 3.86 17.97 2.77
N LEU A 139 2.84 18.50 3.46
CA LEU A 139 2.18 17.79 4.55
C LEU A 139 1.42 16.56 4.05
N ASP A 140 0.78 16.61 2.88
CA ASP A 140 0.04 15.47 2.31
C ASP A 140 0.97 14.30 1.95
N VAL A 141 2.19 14.60 1.50
CA VAL A 141 3.19 13.59 1.15
C VAL A 141 3.94 13.09 2.40
N LEU A 142 4.42 14.00 3.24
CA LEU A 142 5.47 13.70 4.23
C LEU A 142 4.96 13.37 5.61
N VAL A 143 3.78 13.89 5.97
CA VAL A 143 3.21 13.65 7.28
C VAL A 143 2.20 12.52 7.10
N PRO A 144 2.45 11.34 7.70
CA PRO A 144 1.42 10.33 7.79
C PRO A 144 0.19 11.01 8.39
N ARG A 145 -0.94 10.98 7.69
CA ARG A 145 -2.20 11.47 8.27
C ARG A 145 -2.45 10.63 9.52
N ALA A 146 -2.06 11.16 10.69
CA ALA A 146 -2.70 10.80 11.93
C ALA A 146 -4.19 11.02 11.66
N ALA A 147 -5.00 10.00 11.90
CA ALA A 147 -6.44 10.09 11.81
C ALA A 147 -6.90 11.28 12.65
N ALA A 148 -7.03 12.44 12.02
CA ALA A 148 -7.75 13.57 12.54
C ALA A 148 -9.18 13.06 12.66
N GLN A 149 -9.58 12.81 13.90
CA GLN A 149 -10.95 12.83 14.45
C GLN A 149 -12.08 12.95 13.42
N ASP A 150 -12.22 11.96 12.54
CA ASP A 150 -13.45 11.69 11.83
C ASP A 150 -13.92 10.34 12.36
N ALA A 151 -14.85 10.42 13.30
CA ALA A 151 -15.65 9.31 13.75
C ALA A 151 -16.59 8.85 12.63
N ASP A 152 -16.09 8.43 11.46
CA ASP A 152 -16.90 7.68 10.49
C ASP A 152 -16.17 6.98 9.31
N ALA A 153 -14.86 6.74 9.37
CA ALA A 153 -14.17 6.01 8.30
C ALA A 153 -13.49 4.74 8.82
N THR A 154 -14.09 3.61 8.45
CA THR A 154 -13.65 2.24 8.68
C THR A 154 -12.15 2.05 8.44
N SER A 155 -11.49 1.49 9.44
CA SER A 155 -10.07 1.15 9.49
C SER A 155 -9.58 0.39 8.24
N LEU A 156 -8.93 1.08 7.31
CA LEU A 156 -8.01 0.42 6.37
C LEU A 156 -6.72 0.11 7.13
N SER A 157 -6.63 -1.12 7.60
CA SER A 157 -5.43 -1.77 8.13
C SER A 157 -4.34 -1.72 7.06
N SER A 158 -3.50 -0.69 7.04
CA SER A 158 -2.45 -0.57 6.03
C SER A 158 -1.40 -1.66 6.24
N HIS A 159 -1.25 -2.57 5.27
CA HIS A 159 -0.10 -3.47 5.12
C HIS A 159 1.21 -2.72 4.81
N LEU A 160 1.27 -1.44 5.15
CA LEU A 160 2.40 -0.55 4.95
C LEU A 160 2.95 -0.17 6.32
N GLY A 161 4.25 -0.30 6.46
CA GLY A 161 5.02 0.25 7.55
C GLY A 161 5.17 1.75 7.42
N PRO A 162 5.70 2.42 8.47
CA PRO A 162 5.94 3.86 8.45
C PRO A 162 6.84 4.35 7.32
N ARG A 163 7.55 3.44 6.62
CA ARG A 163 8.44 3.74 5.50
C ARG A 163 7.86 3.31 4.14
N GLY A 164 6.60 2.88 4.09
CA GLY A 164 5.97 2.31 2.89
C GLY A 164 6.41 0.88 2.58
N ASP A 165 7.18 0.25 3.48
CA ASP A 165 7.55 -1.16 3.41
C ASP A 165 6.34 -2.05 3.66
N VAL A 166 6.21 -3.14 2.90
CA VAL A 166 5.10 -4.08 3.08
C VAL A 166 5.33 -4.86 4.38
N ARG A 167 4.35 -4.83 5.30
CA ARG A 167 4.41 -5.58 6.56
C ARG A 167 3.08 -6.26 6.89
N MET A 168 3.18 -7.38 7.60
CA MET A 168 2.06 -8.00 8.28
C MET A 168 1.72 -7.14 9.51
N VAL A 169 0.44 -6.83 9.70
CA VAL A 169 -0.01 -5.98 10.81
C VAL A 169 0.04 -6.78 12.11
N ASP A 170 0.69 -6.26 13.15
CA ASP A 170 0.65 -6.89 14.47
C ASP A 170 -0.78 -6.82 15.04
N VAL A 171 -1.28 -7.98 15.48
CA VAL A 171 -2.61 -8.13 16.06
C VAL A 171 -2.57 -8.67 17.49
N ALA A 172 -1.40 -8.87 18.09
CA ALA A 172 -1.23 -9.56 19.37
C ALA A 172 -2.11 -9.00 20.52
N GLU A 173 -2.21 -7.66 20.61
CA GLU A 173 -2.99 -6.96 21.64
C GLU A 173 -4.50 -6.96 21.39
N LYS A 174 -4.97 -7.38 20.20
CA LYS A 174 -6.40 -7.45 19.91
C LYS A 174 -6.99 -8.69 20.59
N PRO A 175 -8.15 -8.58 21.27
CA PRO A 175 -8.80 -9.76 21.82
C PRO A 175 -9.33 -10.66 20.69
N PRO A 176 -9.28 -12.00 20.84
CA PRO A 176 -9.95 -12.90 19.91
C PRO A 176 -11.47 -12.75 20.04
N THR A 177 -12.15 -12.72 18.90
CA THR A 177 -13.63 -12.68 18.84
C THR A 177 -14.10 -13.66 17.78
N GLN A 178 -15.37 -14.07 17.81
CA GLN A 178 -15.95 -14.80 16.69
C GLN A 178 -15.90 -13.94 15.42
N ARG A 179 -15.52 -14.55 14.30
CA ARG A 179 -15.37 -13.94 12.98
C ARG A 179 -16.10 -14.79 11.97
N ARG A 180 -16.79 -14.14 11.06
CA ARG A 180 -17.39 -14.79 9.89
C ARG A 180 -17.17 -13.93 8.67
N GLY A 181 -16.79 -14.54 7.56
CA GLY A 181 -16.67 -13.92 6.25
C GLY A 181 -17.44 -14.75 5.23
N VAL A 182 -18.16 -14.09 4.34
CA VAL A 182 -18.87 -14.71 3.22
C VAL A 182 -18.47 -14.01 1.93
N ALA A 183 -18.00 -14.78 0.97
CA ALA A 183 -17.61 -14.32 -0.34
C ALA A 183 -18.40 -15.06 -1.42
N VAL A 184 -18.56 -14.39 -2.56
CA VAL A 184 -19.15 -14.95 -3.77
C VAL A 184 -18.11 -14.91 -4.89
N ALA A 185 -18.17 -15.90 -5.77
CA ALA A 185 -17.59 -15.87 -7.11
C ALA A 185 -18.63 -16.42 -8.09
N ARG A 186 -18.52 -16.06 -9.36
CA ARG A 186 -19.40 -16.55 -10.43
C ARG A 186 -18.57 -17.13 -11.56
N VAL A 187 -19.09 -18.17 -12.20
CA VAL A 187 -18.52 -18.71 -13.44
C VAL A 187 -19.60 -18.68 -14.51
N ARG A 188 -19.46 -17.77 -15.48
CA ARG A 188 -20.31 -17.72 -16.67
C ARG A 188 -19.78 -18.69 -17.71
N MET A 189 -20.70 -19.40 -18.37
CA MET A 189 -20.38 -20.44 -19.36
C MET A 189 -21.43 -20.45 -20.48
N ARG A 190 -21.27 -21.32 -21.47
CA ARG A 190 -22.30 -21.54 -22.49
C ARG A 190 -23.49 -22.29 -21.89
N PRO A 191 -24.74 -22.04 -22.37
CA PRO A 191 -25.93 -22.74 -21.87
C PRO A 191 -25.84 -24.26 -21.93
N GLU A 192 -25.22 -24.81 -22.98
CA GLU A 192 -24.97 -26.25 -23.10
C GLU A 192 -24.08 -26.78 -21.97
N THR A 193 -23.06 -26.03 -21.57
CA THR A 193 -22.14 -26.43 -20.51
C THR A 193 -22.84 -26.39 -19.14
N ALA A 194 -23.65 -25.37 -18.90
CA ALA A 194 -24.47 -25.28 -17.69
C ALA A 194 -25.46 -26.45 -17.60
N SER A 195 -26.14 -26.80 -18.71
CA SER A 195 -27.10 -27.90 -18.72
C SER A 195 -26.43 -29.27 -18.53
N ARG A 196 -25.27 -29.49 -19.15
CA ARG A 196 -24.47 -30.70 -18.92
C ARG A 196 -24.02 -30.82 -17.47
N LEU A 197 -23.54 -29.71 -16.89
CA LEU A 197 -23.13 -29.66 -15.49
C LEU A 197 -24.30 -29.97 -14.54
N ALA A 198 -25.47 -29.36 -14.76
CA ALA A 198 -26.67 -29.57 -13.95
C ALA A 198 -27.14 -31.04 -13.98
N ARG A 199 -26.98 -31.71 -15.13
CA ARG A 199 -27.31 -33.14 -15.31
C ARG A 199 -26.22 -34.10 -14.82
N GLY A 200 -25.06 -33.60 -14.42
CA GLY A 200 -23.89 -34.42 -14.08
C GLY A 200 -23.24 -35.13 -15.29
N ASP A 201 -23.60 -34.75 -16.52
CA ASP A 201 -23.06 -35.33 -17.75
C ASP A 201 -21.76 -34.60 -18.15
N THR A 202 -20.69 -34.87 -17.40
CA THR A 202 -19.37 -34.32 -17.69
C THR A 202 -18.31 -35.43 -17.80
N PRO A 203 -17.31 -35.32 -18.70
CA PRO A 203 -16.29 -36.36 -18.89
C PRO A 203 -15.39 -36.59 -17.67
N LYS A 204 -15.33 -35.63 -16.73
CA LYS A 204 -14.42 -35.65 -15.57
C LYS A 204 -15.12 -36.03 -14.25
N GLY A 205 -16.38 -36.50 -14.30
CA GLY A 205 -17.11 -36.99 -13.14
C GLY A 205 -17.64 -35.87 -12.23
N GLU A 206 -17.38 -35.97 -10.92
CA GLU A 206 -17.98 -35.14 -9.86
C GLU A 206 -17.39 -33.72 -9.79
N VAL A 207 -17.74 -32.88 -10.78
CA VAL A 207 -17.23 -31.50 -10.92
C VAL A 207 -17.55 -30.63 -9.71
N LEU A 208 -18.81 -30.61 -9.26
CA LEU A 208 -19.25 -29.76 -8.15
C LEU A 208 -18.63 -30.19 -6.83
N ALA A 209 -18.54 -31.50 -6.57
CA ALA A 209 -17.89 -32.00 -5.35
C ALA A 209 -16.39 -31.67 -5.33
N THR A 210 -15.71 -31.82 -6.48
CA THR A 210 -14.29 -31.47 -6.63
C THR A 210 -14.05 -29.99 -6.36
N ALA A 211 -14.87 -29.10 -6.94
CA ALA A 211 -14.78 -27.66 -6.70
C ALA A 211 -15.03 -27.30 -5.22
N ARG A 212 -15.96 -27.99 -4.56
CA ARG A 212 -16.25 -27.81 -3.12
C ARG A 212 -15.04 -28.15 -2.25
N ILE A 213 -14.43 -29.31 -2.50
CA ILE A 213 -13.24 -29.77 -1.76
C ILE A 213 -12.07 -28.80 -2.00
N ALA A 214 -11.85 -28.40 -3.25
CA ALA A 214 -10.79 -27.45 -3.61
C ALA A 214 -10.96 -26.10 -2.87
N GLY A 215 -12.18 -25.57 -2.80
CA GLY A 215 -12.48 -24.36 -2.02
C GLY A 215 -12.16 -24.50 -0.54
N ILE A 216 -12.57 -25.62 0.10
CA ILE A 216 -12.28 -25.89 1.52
C ILE A 216 -10.76 -26.03 1.76
N MET A 217 -10.05 -26.71 0.87
CA MET A 217 -8.59 -26.83 0.95
C MET A 217 -7.90 -25.47 0.80
N ALA A 218 -8.36 -24.64 -0.14
CA ALA A 218 -7.81 -23.33 -0.40
C ALA A 218 -7.99 -22.38 0.78
N ALA A 219 -9.16 -22.38 1.43
CA ALA A 219 -9.41 -21.56 2.63
C ALA A 219 -8.34 -21.78 3.71
N LYS A 220 -7.95 -23.05 3.94
CA LYS A 220 -6.93 -23.43 4.93
C LYS A 220 -5.51 -23.03 4.54
N ARG A 221 -5.27 -22.74 3.26
CA ARG A 221 -3.96 -22.37 2.70
C ARG A 221 -3.86 -20.89 2.35
N THR A 222 -4.87 -20.09 2.69
CA THR A 222 -4.87 -18.62 2.50
C THR A 222 -3.57 -17.93 2.92
N PRO A 223 -2.98 -18.17 4.11
CA PRO A 223 -1.73 -17.51 4.50
C PRO A 223 -0.51 -17.92 3.65
N GLU A 224 -0.56 -19.04 2.92
CA GLU A 224 0.48 -19.43 1.96
C GLU A 224 0.35 -18.68 0.62
N LEU A 225 -0.87 -18.23 0.29
CA LEU A 225 -1.20 -17.62 -1.00
C LEU A 225 -1.22 -16.10 -0.94
N ILE A 226 -1.68 -15.53 0.19
CA ILE A 226 -1.79 -14.08 0.39
C ILE A 226 -0.68 -13.63 1.35
N PRO A 227 0.37 -12.95 0.86
CA PRO A 227 1.63 -12.79 1.60
C PRO A 227 1.50 -12.21 3.01
N MET A 228 0.55 -11.29 3.23
CA MET A 228 0.40 -10.57 4.50
C MET A 228 -0.79 -11.03 5.34
N CYS A 229 -1.42 -12.16 4.99
CA CYS A 229 -2.44 -12.78 5.81
C CYS A 229 -1.82 -13.48 7.02
N HIS A 230 -2.47 -13.34 8.17
CA HIS A 230 -2.13 -14.14 9.36
C HIS A 230 -2.54 -15.60 9.14
N ALA A 231 -1.84 -16.51 9.80
CA ALA A 231 -2.35 -17.87 9.96
C ALA A 231 -3.51 -17.85 10.97
N ILE A 232 -4.69 -18.31 10.54
CA ILE A 232 -5.91 -18.33 11.34
C ILE A 232 -6.34 -19.79 11.56
N ALA A 233 -6.66 -20.15 12.80
CA ALA A 233 -7.25 -21.44 13.12
C ALA A 233 -8.75 -21.44 12.74
N LEU A 234 -9.04 -21.76 11.48
CA LEU A 234 -10.42 -21.85 10.98
C LEU A 234 -11.23 -22.90 11.74
N THR A 235 -12.41 -22.50 12.23
CA THR A 235 -13.34 -23.40 12.93
C THR A 235 -14.36 -24.02 11.98
N HIS A 236 -14.72 -23.32 10.90
CA HIS A 236 -15.65 -23.82 9.90
C HIS A 236 -15.37 -23.21 8.52
N VAL A 237 -15.55 -24.01 7.47
CA VAL A 237 -15.55 -23.57 6.07
C VAL A 237 -16.67 -24.29 5.34
N ALA A 238 -17.52 -23.54 4.64
CA ALA A 238 -18.56 -24.08 3.78
C ALA A 238 -18.50 -23.45 2.40
N ILE A 239 -18.77 -24.25 1.37
CA ILE A 239 -18.84 -23.82 -0.02
C ILE A 239 -20.18 -24.30 -0.55
N ALA A 240 -21.01 -23.39 -1.06
CA ALA A 240 -22.24 -23.68 -1.77
C ALA A 240 -22.05 -23.36 -3.26
N LEU A 241 -22.57 -24.24 -4.12
CA LEU A 241 -22.46 -24.16 -5.57
C LEU A 241 -23.87 -24.25 -6.12
N ASP A 242 -24.34 -23.19 -6.75
CA ASP A 242 -25.67 -23.07 -7.34
C ASP A 242 -25.54 -22.95 -8.86
N VAL A 243 -26.13 -23.89 -9.59
CA VAL A 243 -26.08 -23.92 -11.06
C VAL A 243 -27.37 -23.30 -11.60
N ASP A 244 -27.25 -22.12 -12.19
CA ASP A 244 -28.33 -21.42 -12.88
C ASP A 244 -28.26 -21.74 -14.37
N GLU A 245 -29.00 -22.76 -14.80
CA GLU A 245 -29.06 -23.18 -16.21
C GLU A 245 -29.59 -22.06 -17.12
N ALA A 246 -30.56 -21.27 -16.64
CA ALA A 246 -31.20 -20.22 -17.42
C ALA A 246 -30.24 -19.05 -17.66
N ALA A 247 -29.46 -18.66 -16.64
CA ALA A 247 -28.44 -17.62 -16.77
C ALA A 247 -27.08 -18.16 -17.29
N ALA A 248 -26.97 -19.47 -17.55
CA ALA A 248 -25.74 -20.16 -17.93
C ALA A 248 -24.56 -19.82 -17.01
N ARG A 249 -24.78 -19.94 -15.69
CA ARG A 249 -23.84 -19.48 -14.67
C ARG A 249 -23.83 -20.39 -13.46
N VAL A 250 -22.67 -20.53 -12.82
CA VAL A 250 -22.55 -21.10 -11.47
C VAL A 250 -22.23 -20.00 -10.47
N THR A 251 -23.02 -19.89 -9.41
CA THR A 251 -22.74 -19.02 -8.27
C THR A 251 -22.10 -19.82 -7.16
N ILE A 252 -20.88 -19.44 -6.77
CA ILE A 252 -20.14 -20.04 -5.67
C ILE A 252 -20.26 -19.10 -4.47
N THR A 253 -20.83 -19.59 -3.36
CA THR A 253 -20.85 -18.86 -2.09
C THR A 253 -19.96 -19.60 -1.09
N ALA A 254 -18.89 -18.96 -0.67
CA ALA A 254 -17.96 -19.48 0.32
C ALA A 254 -18.11 -18.74 1.64
N SER A 255 -18.17 -19.47 2.76
CA SER A 255 -18.09 -18.88 4.10
C SER A 255 -16.96 -19.50 4.92
N ALA A 256 -16.25 -18.65 5.66
CA ALA A 256 -15.22 -19.04 6.60
C ALA A 256 -15.54 -18.46 7.99
N GLU A 257 -15.22 -19.22 9.03
CA GLU A 257 -15.44 -18.85 10.43
C GLU A 257 -14.22 -19.19 11.29
N ALA A 258 -13.96 -18.36 12.29
CA ALA A 258 -12.91 -18.56 13.29
C ALA A 258 -13.21 -17.80 14.58
N THR A 259 -12.48 -18.11 15.65
CA THR A 259 -12.38 -17.24 16.83
C THR A 259 -10.96 -16.69 16.92
N ASP A 260 -10.73 -15.48 16.41
CA ASP A 260 -9.39 -14.91 16.27
C ASP A 260 -9.37 -13.37 16.31
N ARG A 261 -8.14 -12.81 16.29
CA ARG A 261 -7.79 -11.39 16.42
C ARG A 261 -7.95 -10.60 15.12
N THR A 262 -7.96 -11.29 13.98
CA THR A 262 -8.18 -10.74 12.65
C THR A 262 -9.38 -11.40 11.97
N GLY A 263 -9.90 -10.80 10.90
CA GLY A 263 -11.05 -11.32 10.17
C GLY A 263 -10.67 -12.45 9.21
N VAL A 264 -11.68 -13.12 8.65
CA VAL A 264 -11.57 -14.27 7.74
C VAL A 264 -12.10 -13.95 6.33
N GLU A 265 -12.06 -12.67 5.95
CA GLU A 265 -12.50 -12.21 4.64
C GLU A 265 -11.70 -12.87 3.51
N MET A 266 -10.39 -12.99 3.70
CA MET A 266 -9.49 -13.54 2.69
C MET A 266 -9.67 -15.05 2.54
N GLU A 267 -9.93 -15.78 3.62
CA GLU A 267 -10.20 -17.22 3.58
C GLU A 267 -11.47 -17.52 2.78
N ALA A 268 -12.53 -16.73 2.96
CA ALA A 268 -13.75 -16.85 2.16
C ALA A 268 -13.48 -16.51 0.67
N MET A 269 -12.76 -15.43 0.39
CA MET A 269 -12.45 -14.97 -0.98
C MET A 269 -11.58 -15.96 -1.74
N VAL A 270 -10.52 -16.47 -1.11
CA VAL A 270 -9.62 -17.47 -1.69
C VAL A 270 -10.38 -18.77 -1.95
N ALA A 271 -11.24 -19.19 -1.03
CA ALA A 271 -12.05 -20.39 -1.20
C ALA A 271 -13.01 -20.28 -2.40
N ALA A 272 -13.74 -19.18 -2.54
CA ALA A 272 -14.61 -18.92 -3.69
C ALA A 272 -13.82 -18.90 -5.01
N SER A 273 -12.65 -18.24 -5.02
CA SER A 273 -11.79 -18.13 -6.19
C SER A 273 -11.27 -19.48 -6.66
N VAL A 274 -10.74 -20.29 -5.75
CA VAL A 274 -10.17 -21.60 -6.12
C VAL A 274 -11.26 -22.59 -6.50
N ALA A 275 -12.43 -22.54 -5.88
CA ALA A 275 -13.58 -23.31 -6.33
C ALA A 275 -13.99 -22.93 -7.77
N ALA A 276 -14.02 -21.63 -8.11
CA ALA A 276 -14.29 -21.15 -9.46
C ALA A 276 -13.23 -21.62 -10.48
N LEU A 277 -11.95 -21.50 -10.15
CA LEU A 277 -10.85 -22.00 -10.98
C LEU A 277 -10.90 -23.52 -11.16
N THR A 278 -11.36 -24.25 -10.14
CA THR A 278 -11.55 -25.70 -10.22
C THR A 278 -12.70 -26.06 -11.15
N LEU A 279 -13.81 -25.33 -11.11
CA LEU A 279 -14.88 -25.48 -12.12
C LEU A 279 -14.33 -25.24 -13.53
N TYR A 280 -13.54 -24.18 -13.71
CA TYR A 280 -12.90 -23.88 -14.98
C TYR A 280 -12.02 -25.06 -15.44
N ASP A 281 -11.13 -25.57 -14.57
CA ASP A 281 -10.25 -26.69 -14.90
C ASP A 281 -11.02 -27.96 -15.33
N MET A 282 -12.11 -28.22 -14.62
CA MET A 282 -12.93 -29.41 -14.84
C MET A 282 -13.76 -29.32 -16.12
N LEU A 283 -14.14 -28.12 -16.55
CA LEU A 283 -15.05 -27.91 -17.69
C LEU A 283 -14.37 -27.34 -18.94
N LYS A 284 -13.11 -26.88 -18.88
CA LYS A 284 -12.39 -26.28 -20.04
C LYS A 284 -12.25 -27.19 -21.26
N GLY A 285 -12.43 -28.50 -21.09
CA GLY A 285 -12.48 -29.45 -22.21
C GLY A 285 -13.77 -29.35 -23.03
N ILE A 286 -14.86 -28.94 -22.38
CA ILE A 286 -16.17 -28.70 -23.00
C ILE A 286 -16.23 -27.25 -23.46
N ASP A 287 -15.89 -26.30 -22.58
CA ASP A 287 -16.05 -24.87 -22.78
C ASP A 287 -14.81 -24.07 -22.35
N ARG A 288 -14.05 -23.55 -23.31
CA ARG A 288 -12.84 -22.76 -23.04
C ARG A 288 -13.13 -21.28 -22.79
N GLU A 289 -14.32 -20.82 -23.16
CA GLU A 289 -14.70 -19.40 -23.12
C GLU A 289 -15.37 -19.01 -21.80
N MET A 290 -15.41 -19.94 -20.82
CA MET A 290 -15.91 -19.65 -19.49
C MET A 290 -15.18 -18.45 -18.87
N VAL A 291 -15.90 -17.66 -18.08
CA VAL A 291 -15.34 -16.49 -17.39
C VAL A 291 -15.58 -16.61 -15.91
N VAL A 292 -14.52 -16.50 -15.12
CA VAL A 292 -14.61 -16.29 -13.67
C VAL A 292 -14.82 -14.80 -13.42
N GLU A 293 -15.93 -14.45 -12.77
CA GLU A 293 -16.35 -13.07 -12.53
C GLU A 293 -16.81 -12.88 -11.09
N ASP A 294 -16.91 -11.61 -10.69
CA ASP A 294 -17.54 -11.17 -9.43
C ASP A 294 -17.01 -11.87 -8.17
N VAL A 295 -15.68 -12.04 -8.06
CA VAL A 295 -15.06 -12.46 -6.80
C VAL A 295 -15.15 -11.31 -5.80
N MET A 296 -16.00 -11.44 -4.79
CA MET A 296 -16.28 -10.35 -3.87
C MET A 296 -16.77 -10.81 -2.49
N LEU A 297 -16.41 -10.07 -1.45
CA LEU A 297 -16.95 -10.24 -0.11
C LEU A 297 -18.39 -9.71 -0.07
N VAL A 298 -19.35 -10.52 0.34
CA VAL A 298 -20.78 -10.14 0.42
C VAL A 298 -21.24 -9.86 1.85
N GLU A 299 -20.59 -10.50 2.84
CA GLU A 299 -20.91 -10.29 4.25
C GLU A 299 -19.66 -10.53 5.11
N LYS A 300 -19.50 -9.78 6.18
CA LYS A 300 -18.62 -10.18 7.29
C LYS A 300 -19.18 -9.73 8.63
N SER A 301 -18.84 -10.46 9.69
CA SER A 301 -19.17 -10.10 11.06
C SER A 301 -18.00 -10.33 12.02
N GLY A 302 -18.05 -9.64 13.15
CA GLY A 302 -17.04 -9.75 14.21
C GLY A 302 -15.89 -8.75 14.08
N GLY A 303 -15.22 -8.51 15.21
CA GLY A 303 -14.15 -7.51 15.32
C GLY A 303 -14.62 -6.06 15.34
N ARG A 304 -13.62 -5.17 15.41
CA ARG A 304 -13.84 -3.72 15.60
C ARG A 304 -14.62 -3.05 14.46
N SER A 305 -14.47 -3.51 13.21
CA SER A 305 -15.17 -2.92 12.07
C SER A 305 -16.65 -3.24 12.01
N GLY A 306 -17.15 -4.08 12.92
CA GLY A 306 -18.57 -4.46 12.97
C GLY A 306 -19.01 -5.33 11.79
N HIS A 307 -20.33 -5.40 11.62
CA HIS A 307 -20.98 -6.12 10.54
C HIS A 307 -20.91 -5.32 9.24
N PHE A 308 -20.52 -5.98 8.17
CA PHE A 308 -20.63 -5.45 6.82
C PHE A 308 -21.51 -6.38 6.00
N ARG A 309 -22.40 -5.79 5.21
CA ARG A 309 -23.17 -6.47 4.17
C ARG A 309 -23.11 -5.63 2.92
N ARG A 310 -22.73 -6.25 1.81
CA ARG A 310 -22.65 -5.59 0.51
C ARG A 310 -24.04 -5.15 0.07
N SER A 311 -24.17 -3.89 -0.33
CA SER A 311 -25.40 -3.38 -0.96
C SER A 311 -25.61 -4.08 -2.32
N PRO A 312 -26.87 -4.28 -2.74
CA PRO A 312 -27.20 -4.96 -3.99
C PRO A 312 -26.51 -4.39 -5.23
#